data_AF-A0A966SF38-F1
#
_entry.id   AF-A0A966SF38-F1
#
_cell.length_a   1.000
_cell.length_b   1.000
_cell.length_c   1.000
_cell.angle_alpha   90.00
_cell.angle_beta   90.00
_cell.angle_gamma   90.00
#
_symmetry.space_group_name_H-M   'P 1'
#
loop_
_entity.id
_entity.type
_entity.pdbx_description
1 polymer ?
#
loop_
_entity_poly.entity_id
_entity_poly.type
_entity_poly.pdbx_seq_one_letter_code
_entity_poly.pdbx_strand_id
1 'polypeptide(L)' 'FRRCLTRPPSADERALLVKFYETQRARFAKGELKAADFAGKGEGDANDRAAWTALARALLNLDEMIAKG' A
#
# COMPACT_ATOMS: atom_id res chain seq x y z
N PHE A 1 -9.88 1.13 -0.43
CA PHE A 1 -9.92 -0.26 0.08
C PHE A 1 -11.17 -1.03 -0.36
N ARG A 2 -12.38 -0.70 0.10
CA ARG A 2 -13.61 -1.46 -0.26
C ARG A 2 -14.15 -1.23 -1.70
N ARG A 3 -13.59 -0.26 -2.43
CA ARG A 3 -14.05 0.17 -3.77
C ARG A 3 -13.13 -0.22 -4.93
N CYS A 4 -11.95 -0.75 -4.67
CA CYS A 4 -10.97 -1.13 -5.70
C CYS A 4 -10.86 -2.64 -5.92
N LEU A 5 -11.63 -3.45 -5.18
CA LEU A 5 -11.66 -4.91 -5.33
C LEU A 5 -13.11 -5.30 -5.58
N THR A 6 -13.40 -5.79 -6.78
CA THR A 6 -14.73 -6.29 -7.19
C THR A 6 -15.14 -7.57 -6.46
N ARG A 7 -14.22 -8.21 -5.71
CA ARG A 7 -14.50 -9.31 -4.78
C ARG A 7 -13.90 -9.02 -3.38
N PRO A 8 -14.49 -9.53 -2.28
CA PRO A 8 -13.87 -9.46 -0.96
C PRO A 8 -12.50 -10.16 -0.98
N PRO A 9 -11.41 -9.52 -0.50
CA PRO A 9 -10.12 -10.20 -0.42
C PRO A 9 -10.25 -11.45 0.45
N SER A 10 -9.69 -12.56 -0.02
CA SER A 10 -9.59 -13.79 0.77
C SER A 10 -8.70 -13.58 2.00
N ALA A 11 -8.77 -14.49 2.98
CA ALA A 11 -7.98 -14.38 4.22
C ALA A 11 -6.47 -14.28 3.93
N ASP A 12 -5.99 -15.04 2.94
CA ASP A 12 -4.59 -15.06 2.52
C ASP A 12 -4.16 -13.74 1.86
N GLU A 13 -5.00 -13.20 0.97
CA GLU A 13 -4.77 -11.89 0.35
C GLU A 13 -4.71 -10.78 1.40
N ARG A 14 -5.59 -10.83 2.40
CA ARG A 14 -5.58 -9.87 3.51
C ARG A 14 -4.29 -9.97 4.32
N ALA A 15 -3.84 -11.18 4.64
CA ALA A 15 -2.59 -11.39 5.37
C ALA A 15 -1.39 -10.85 4.59
N LEU A 16 -1.38 -11.08 3.27
CA LEU A 16 -0.34 -10.57 2.38
C LEU A 16 -0.32 -9.04 2.34
N LEU A 17 -1.48 -8.39 2.24
CA LEU A 17 -1.59 -6.93 2.22
C LEU A 17 -1.15 -6.29 3.54
N VAL A 18 -1.51 -6.89 4.68
CA VAL A 18 -1.06 -6.44 6.00
C VAL A 18 0.47 -6.57 6.12
N LYS A 19 1.03 -7.73 5.75
CA LYS A 19 2.48 -7.94 5.75
C LYS A 19 3.20 -6.96 4.84
N PHE A 20 2.65 -6.68 3.67
CA PHE A 20 3.22 -5.70 2.74
C PHE A 20 3.24 -4.30 3.36
N TYR A 21 2.12 -3.86 3.94
CA TYR A 21 2.02 -2.57 4.61
C TYR A 21 3.07 -2.42 5.72
N GLU A 22 3.17 -3.39 6.62
CA GLU A 22 4.15 -3.37 7.72
C GLU A 22 5.59 -3.33 7.21
N THR A 23 5.88 -4.07 6.14
CA THR A 23 7.19 -4.08 5.49
C THR A 23 7.52 -2.70 4.92
N GLN A 24 6.59 -2.05 4.22
CA GLN A 24 6.82 -0.71 3.66
C GLN A 24 7.01 0.32 4.77
N ARG A 25 6.15 0.29 5.80
CA ARG A 25 6.26 1.15 6.98
C ARG A 25 7.63 1.02 7.66
N ALA A 26 8.12 -0.21 7.84
CA ALA A 26 9.43 -0.45 8.44
C ALA A 26 10.58 0.09 7.56
N ARG A 27 10.49 -0.05 6.23
CA ARG A 27 11.49 0.51 5.29
C ARG A 27 11.53 2.03 5.32
N PHE A 28 10.37 2.68 5.37
CA PHE A 28 10.28 4.13 5.53
C PHE A 28 10.84 4.58 6.88
N ALA A 29 10.50 3.88 7.98
CA ALA A 29 11.03 4.17 9.31
C ALA A 29 12.55 3.98 9.42
N LYS A 30 13.12 3.01 8.70
CA LYS A 30 14.57 2.78 8.62
C LYS A 30 15.30 3.76 7.68
N GLY A 31 14.58 4.61 6.95
CA GLY A 31 15.16 5.54 5.98
C GLY A 31 15.68 4.87 4.70
N GLU A 32 15.35 3.58 4.48
CA GLU A 32 15.68 2.87 3.23
C GLU A 32 14.94 3.48 2.02
N LEU A 33 13.80 4.11 2.28
CA LEU A 33 13.01 4.86 1.30
C LEU A 33 12.65 6.24 1.87
N LYS A 34 12.66 7.25 1.01
CA LYS A 34 12.24 8.60 1.39
C LYS A 34 10.72 8.68 1.44
N ALA A 35 10.16 8.63 2.64
CA ALA A 35 8.70 8.72 2.83
C ALA A 35 8.10 10.00 2.22
N ALA A 36 8.83 11.11 2.23
CA ALA A 36 8.41 12.37 1.62
C ALA A 36 8.07 12.26 0.12
N ASP A 37 8.75 11.38 -0.62
CA ASP A 37 8.51 11.19 -2.06
C ASP A 37 7.20 10.41 -2.33
N PHE A 38 6.72 9.66 -1.34
CA PHE A 38 5.55 8.79 -1.44
C PHE A 38 4.32 9.29 -0.65
N ALA A 39 4.52 10.03 0.43
CA ALA A 39 3.46 10.46 1.34
C ALA A 39 2.58 11.59 0.79
N GLY A 40 3.09 12.36 -0.17
CA GLY A 40 2.45 13.60 -0.64
C GLY A 40 2.30 14.67 0.46
N LYS A 41 1.68 15.80 0.14
CA LYS A 41 1.31 16.81 1.13
C LYS A 41 0.10 16.33 1.93
N GLY A 42 0.15 16.49 3.25
CA GLY A 42 -0.91 16.08 4.17
C GLY A 42 -0.47 16.14 5.62
N GLU A 43 -1.44 16.02 6.52
CA GLU A 43 -1.22 16.02 7.97
C GLU A 43 -0.94 14.59 8.48
N GLY A 44 -0.21 14.47 9.59
CA GLY A 44 0.16 13.18 10.21
C GLY A 44 1.48 12.58 9.72
N ASP A 45 1.82 11.40 10.25
CA ASP A 45 3.10 10.71 10.03
C ASP A 45 3.32 10.42 8.53
N ALA A 46 4.42 10.95 7.99
CA ALA A 46 4.80 10.78 6.60
C ALA A 46 5.10 9.31 6.27
N ASN A 47 5.63 8.52 7.21
CA ASN A 47 5.93 7.11 7.00
C ASN A 47 4.66 6.28 6.84
N ASP A 48 3.65 6.55 7.67
CA ASP A 48 2.35 5.89 7.57
C ASP A 48 1.65 6.26 6.26
N ARG A 49 1.64 7.54 5.91
CA ARG A 49 1.06 8.01 4.64
C ARG A 49 1.78 7.39 3.43
N ALA A 50 3.10 7.35 3.44
CA ALA A 50 3.89 6.72 2.39
C ALA A 50 3.60 5.22 2.25
N ALA A 51 3.48 4.51 3.38
CA ALA A 51 3.12 3.09 3.40
C ALA A 51 1.71 2.85 2.82
N TRP A 52 0.74 3.69 3.17
CA TRP A 52 -0.62 3.63 2.59
C TRP A 52 -0.63 3.95 1.09
N THR A 53 0.15 4.94 0.64
CA THR A 53 0.30 5.24 -0.78
C THR A 53 0.91 4.06 -1.54
N ALA A 54 1.97 3.45 -1.02
CA ALA A 54 2.60 2.29 -1.64
C ALA A 54 1.63 1.11 -1.76
N LEU A 55 0.86 0.84 -0.72
CA LEU A 55 -0.18 -0.19 -0.71
C LEU A 55 -1.29 0.11 -1.74
N ALA A 56 -1.74 1.37 -1.83
CA ALA A 56 -2.75 1.77 -2.81
C ALA A 56 -2.24 1.61 -4.26
N ARG A 57 -0.98 2.00 -4.54
CA ARG A 57 -0.36 1.79 -5.86
C ARG A 57 -0.23 0.31 -6.21
N ALA A 58 0.18 -0.51 -5.25
CA ALA A 58 0.28 -1.96 -5.45
C ALA A 58 -1.08 -2.58 -5.76
N LEU A 59 -2.14 -2.17 -5.05
CA LEU A 59 -3.51 -2.61 -5.31
C LEU A 59 -4.03 -2.18 -6.69
N LEU A 60 -3.81 -0.91 -7.07
CA LEU A 60 -4.24 -0.41 -8.38
C LEU A 60 -3.50 -1.09 -9.54
N ASN A 61 -2.19 -1.31 -9.40
CA ASN A 61 -1.40 -2.04 -10.40
C ASN A 61 -1.81 -3.52 -10.48
N LEU A 62 -2.17 -4.14 -9.34
CA LEU A 62 -2.65 -5.52 -9.31
C LEU A 62 -4.03 -5.64 -9.97
N ASP A 63 -4.93 -4.70 -9.70
CA ASP A 63 -6.26 -4.64 -10.32
C ASP A 63 -6.15 -4.42 -11.85
N GLU A 64 -5.22 -3.56 -12.32
CA GLU A 64 -4.95 -3.39 -13.75
C GLU A 64 -4.40 -4.66 -14.43
N MET A 65 -3.59 -5.45 -13.71
CA MET A 65 -3.02 -6.69 -14.24
C MET A 65 -4.09 -7.81 -14.31
N ILE A 66 -5.04 -7.84 -13.36
CA ILE A 66 -6.14 -8.80 -13.34
C ILE A 66 -7.24 -8.41 -14.34
N ALA A 67 -7.54 -7.11 -14.50
CA ALA A 67 -8.58 -6.62 -15.40
C ALA A 67 -8.20 -6.69 -16.90
N LYS A 68 -6.91 -6.84 -17.22
CA LYS A 68 -6.41 -7.08 -18.59
C LYS A 68 -6.17 -8.57 -18.90
N GLY A 69 -6.44 -9.46 -17.96
CA GLY A 69 -6.29 -10.92 -18.11
C GLY A 69 -7.50 -11.61 -18.72
#